data_AF-A0A146L2T4-F1
#
_entry.id   AF-A0A146L2T4-F1
#
_cell.length_a   1.000
_cell.length_b   1.000
_cell.length_c   1.000
_cell.angle_alpha   90.00
_cell.angle_beta   90.00
_cell.angle_gamma   90.00
#
_symmetry.space_group_name_H-M   'P 1'
#
loop_
_entity.id
_entity.type
_entity.pdbx_description
1 polymer ?
#
loop_
_entity_poly.entity_id
_entity_poly.type
_entity_poly.pdbx_seq_one_letter_code
_entity_poly.pdbx_strand_id
1 'polypeptide(L)'
;MDLSVVWLFSSAVAFIGTVVLREICMWLRNLIPKSVECWFCMHKTEVPYNLSNSWHCPKCEQYNGFTQDGDYNKAIDQQYDGKLNFSVSTFGRCKNAWRRENSLCNKCNRNQQLKVEQLAKFVPLSERNYDAEVEHF
;
A
#
# COMPACT_ATOMS: atom_id res chain seq x y z
N MET A 1 47.64 28.63 15.76
CA MET A 1 46.67 27.96 14.87
C MET A 1 45.53 28.92 14.66
N ASP A 2 45.20 29.24 13.41
CA ASP A 2 44.15 30.20 13.09
C ASP A 2 42.80 29.67 13.59
N LEU A 3 42.02 30.52 14.28
CA LEU A 3 40.70 30.14 14.78
C LEU A 3 39.82 29.54 13.67
N SER A 4 39.90 30.08 12.46
CA SER A 4 39.18 29.59 11.28
C SER A 4 39.48 28.11 10.98
N VAL A 5 40.75 27.71 11.09
CA VAL A 5 41.19 26.33 10.87
C VAL A 5 40.61 25.41 11.95
N VAL A 6 40.62 25.85 13.21
CA VAL A 6 40.02 25.11 14.34
C VAL A 6 38.50 24.92 14.14
N TRP A 7 37.78 25.97 13.74
CA TRP A 7 36.33 25.89 13.47
C TRP A 7 35.99 24.94 12.32
N LEU A 8 36.77 24.97 11.22
CA LEU A 8 36.57 24.07 10.10
C LEU A 8 36.78 22.61 10.52
N PHE A 9 37.86 22.31 11.25
CA PHE A 9 38.11 20.95 11.75
C PHE A 9 37.03 20.48 12.72
N SER A 10 36.59 21.31 13.67
CA SER A 10 35.52 20.95 14.61
C SER A 10 34.20 20.68 13.89
N SER A 11 33.84 21.49 12.89
CA SER A 11 32.62 21.29 12.11
C SER A 11 32.65 20.00 11.28
N ALA A 12 33.79 19.67 10.67
CA ALA A 12 33.98 18.44 9.92
C ALA A 12 33.88 17.19 10.82
N VAL A 13 34.51 17.21 12.00
CA VAL A 13 34.42 16.11 12.97
C VAL A 13 32.98 15.92 13.46
N ALA A 14 32.27 17.02 13.73
CA ALA A 14 30.86 16.96 14.11
C ALA A 14 30.00 16.34 13.00
N PHE A 15 30.19 16.74 11.75
CA PHE A 15 29.46 16.18 10.60
C PHE A 15 29.75 14.68 10.39
N ILE A 16 31.00 14.25 10.49
CA ILE A 16 31.34 12.82 10.42
C ILE A 16 30.69 12.06 11.57
N GLY A 17 30.73 12.61 12.78
CA GLY A 17 30.10 12.04 13.96
C GLY A 17 28.58 11.85 13.78
N THR A 18 27.88 12.83 13.21
CA THR A 18 26.43 12.72 12.95
C THR A 18 26.11 11.69 11.89
N VAL A 19 26.90 11.60 10.80
CA VAL A 19 26.74 10.57 9.76
C VAL A 19 26.96 9.18 10.36
N VAL A 20 28.03 8.96 11.12
CA VAL A 20 28.32 7.67 11.76
C VAL A 20 27.21 7.28 12.74
N LEU A 21 26.76 8.22 13.58
CA LEU A 21 25.65 7.98 14.51
C LEU A 21 24.37 7.61 13.76
N ARG A 22 24.05 8.30 12.66
CA ARG A 22 22.90 7.99 11.80
C ARG A 22 22.98 6.56 11.27
N GLU A 23 24.12 6.15 10.72
CA GLU A 23 24.28 4.79 10.17
C GLU A 23 24.17 3.72 11.25
N ILE A 24 24.73 3.95 12.44
CA ILE A 24 24.58 3.04 13.59
C ILE A 24 23.10 2.94 14.00
N CYS A 25 22.39 4.06 14.11
CA CYS A 25 20.96 4.07 14.43
C CYS A 25 20.12 3.34 13.37
N MET A 26 20.42 3.54 12.08
CA MET A 26 19.75 2.85 10.98
C MET A 26 20.02 1.34 11.00
N TRP A 27 21.27 0.96 11.27
CA TRP A 27 21.65 -0.45 11.44
C TRP A 27 20.89 -1.08 12.60
N LEU A 28 20.92 -0.47 13.79
CA LEU A 28 20.16 -0.92 14.96
C LEU A 28 18.66 -1.03 14.66
N ARG A 29 18.10 -0.04 13.94
CA ARG A 29 16.68 -0.05 13.57
C ARG A 29 16.33 -1.22 12.67
N ASN A 30 17.21 -1.60 11.74
CA ASN A 30 16.99 -2.71 10.81
C ASN A 30 17.08 -4.09 11.49
N LEU A 31 17.70 -4.19 12.68
CA LEU A 31 17.72 -5.44 13.45
C LEU A 31 16.38 -5.76 14.10
N ILE A 32 15.54 -4.75 14.34
CA ILE A 32 14.26 -4.91 15.02
C ILE A 32 13.16 -5.07 13.96
N PRO A 33 12.50 -6.24 13.89
CA PRO A 33 11.39 -6.45 12.97
C PRO A 33 10.25 -5.46 13.26
N LYS A 34 9.42 -5.21 12.25
CA LYS A 34 8.29 -4.31 12.34
C LYS A 34 7.00 -5.10 12.23
N SER A 35 6.11 -4.90 13.20
CA SER A 35 4.73 -5.37 13.10
C SER A 35 4.00 -4.60 11.99
N VAL A 36 3.37 -5.35 11.09
CA VAL A 36 2.62 -4.86 9.94
C VAL A 36 1.28 -5.57 9.83
N GLU A 37 0.34 -4.94 9.15
CA GLU A 37 -1.02 -5.44 8.96
C GLU A 37 -1.34 -5.51 7.47
N CYS A 38 -1.91 -6.63 7.04
CA CYS A 38 -2.25 -6.81 5.64
C CYS A 38 -3.48 -5.99 5.26
N TRP A 39 -3.37 -5.17 4.22
CA TRP A 39 -4.46 -4.34 3.70
C TRP A 39 -5.69 -5.15 3.25
N PHE A 40 -5.50 -6.39 2.80
CA PHE A 40 -6.57 -7.21 2.21
C PHE A 40 -7.32 -8.06 3.22
N CYS A 41 -6.60 -8.71 4.14
CA CYS A 41 -7.20 -9.70 5.05
C CYS A 41 -7.03 -9.36 6.53
N MET A 42 -6.46 -8.19 6.84
CA MET A 42 -6.27 -7.67 8.19
C MET A 42 -5.40 -8.56 9.09
N HIS A 43 -4.64 -9.48 8.50
CA HIS A 43 -3.73 -10.35 9.23
C HIS A 43 -2.49 -9.57 9.65
N LYS A 44 -2.17 -9.61 10.95
CA LYS A 44 -0.97 -9.02 11.53
C LYS A 44 0.18 -10.01 11.47
N THR A 45 1.35 -9.54 11.06
CA THR A 45 2.58 -10.33 11.01
C THR A 45 3.79 -9.43 11.29
N GLU A 46 4.99 -10.00 11.32
CA GLU A 46 6.23 -9.27 11.49
C GLU A 46 7.12 -9.46 10.27
N VAL A 47 7.74 -8.38 9.82
CA VAL A 47 8.66 -8.38 8.68
C VAL A 47 9.92 -7.58 9.02
N PRO A 48 11.05 -7.83 8.33
CA PRO A 48 12.22 -6.96 8.42
C PRO A 48 11.83 -5.48 8.20
N TYR A 49 12.42 -4.57 8.97
CA TYR A 49 12.01 -3.16 8.97
C TYR A 49 11.99 -2.54 7.56
N ASN A 50 13.05 -2.80 6.79
CA ASN A 50 13.23 -2.36 5.42
C ASN A 50 12.22 -2.97 4.42
N LEU A 51 11.55 -4.06 4.77
CA LEU A 51 10.52 -4.72 3.96
C LEU A 51 9.10 -4.39 4.41
N SER A 52 8.92 -3.46 5.36
CA SER A 52 7.58 -3.13 5.89
C SER A 52 6.58 -2.59 4.87
N ASN A 53 7.05 -2.09 3.72
CA ASN A 53 6.24 -1.72 2.56
C ASN A 53 6.59 -2.59 1.33
N SER A 54 7.09 -3.81 1.49
CA SER A 54 7.34 -4.73 0.38
C SER A 54 7.38 -6.18 0.87
N TRP A 55 6.22 -6.75 1.13
CA TRP A 55 6.09 -8.11 1.65
C TRP A 55 4.84 -8.81 1.11
N HIS A 56 4.81 -10.15 1.16
CA HIS A 56 3.59 -10.92 0.85
C HIS A 56 2.95 -11.41 2.15
N CYS A 57 1.62 -11.34 2.22
CA CYS A 57 0.90 -11.79 3.39
C CYS A 57 1.00 -13.32 3.53
N PRO A 58 1.40 -13.87 4.70
CA PRO A 58 1.49 -15.32 4.89
C PRO A 58 0.11 -16.01 4.91
N LYS A 59 -0.98 -15.25 5.03
CA LYS A 59 -2.36 -15.78 5.10
C LYS A 59 -3.06 -15.82 3.74
N CYS A 60 -2.98 -14.74 2.97
CA CYS A 60 -3.71 -14.60 1.70
C CYS A 60 -2.78 -14.44 0.48
N GLU A 61 -1.47 -14.47 0.68
CA GLU A 61 -0.43 -14.41 -0.35
C GLU A 61 -0.42 -13.11 -1.19
N GLN A 62 -1.26 -12.14 -0.86
CA GLN A 62 -1.30 -10.85 -1.53
C GLN A 62 -0.08 -10.00 -1.18
N TYR A 63 0.46 -9.30 -2.18
CA TYR A 63 1.56 -8.36 -2.01
C TYR A 63 1.09 -7.08 -1.31
N ASN A 64 1.87 -6.62 -0.32
CA ASN A 64 1.65 -5.43 0.49
C ASN A 64 2.86 -4.50 0.32
N GLY A 65 2.74 -3.61 -0.65
CA GLY A 65 3.74 -2.60 -0.96
C GLY A 65 3.17 -1.56 -1.91
N PHE A 66 3.00 -0.34 -1.40
CA PHE A 66 2.27 0.73 -2.11
C PHE A 66 3.09 2.01 -2.21
N THR A 67 2.88 2.78 -3.27
CA THR A 67 3.32 4.17 -3.40
C THR A 67 2.47 5.07 -2.50
N GLN A 68 2.86 6.33 -2.35
CA GLN A 68 2.09 7.30 -1.56
C GLN A 68 0.68 7.53 -2.14
N ASP A 69 0.52 7.35 -3.46
CA ASP A 69 -0.75 7.53 -4.17
C ASP A 69 -1.60 6.25 -4.21
N GLY A 70 -1.10 5.15 -3.63
CA GLY A 70 -1.83 3.89 -3.47
C GLY A 70 -1.59 2.84 -4.56
N ASP A 71 -0.81 3.15 -5.59
CA ASP A 71 -0.36 2.16 -6.58
C ASP A 71 0.62 1.15 -5.98
N TYR A 72 0.85 0.01 -6.65
CA TYR A 72 1.93 -0.88 -6.23
C TYR A 72 3.31 -0.24 -6.44
N ASN A 73 4.19 -0.40 -5.46
CA ASN A 73 5.57 0.10 -5.57
C ASN A 73 6.50 -0.80 -6.41
N LYS A 74 5.92 -1.80 -7.09
CA LYS A 74 6.58 -2.64 -8.09
C LYS A 74 5.58 -3.04 -9.16
N ALA A 75 6.07 -3.38 -10.35
CA ALA A 75 5.26 -4.04 -11.35
C ALA A 75 4.86 -5.45 -10.87
N ILE A 76 3.60 -5.82 -11.09
CA ILE A 76 3.08 -7.16 -10.85
C ILE A 76 2.70 -7.73 -12.21
N ASP A 77 3.62 -8.45 -12.84
CA ASP A 77 3.45 -8.93 -14.22
C ASP A 77 2.17 -9.77 -14.41
N GLN A 78 1.75 -10.50 -13.37
CA GLN A 78 0.52 -11.29 -13.35
C GLN A 78 -0.76 -10.45 -13.56
N GLN A 79 -0.71 -9.14 -13.29
CA GLN A 79 -1.83 -8.23 -13.55
C GLN A 79 -1.94 -7.83 -15.03
N TYR A 80 -0.84 -7.91 -15.79
CA TYR A 80 -0.79 -7.49 -17.19
C TYR A 80 -0.82 -8.68 -18.16
N ASP A 81 -0.23 -9.82 -17.77
CA ASP A 81 -0.30 -11.07 -18.53
C ASP A 81 -0.95 -12.19 -17.72
N GLY A 82 -2.17 -12.53 -18.13
CA GLY A 82 -2.95 -13.60 -17.51
C GLY A 82 -2.26 -14.97 -17.54
N LYS A 83 -1.31 -15.20 -18.46
CA LYS A 83 -0.54 -16.45 -18.55
C LYS A 83 0.45 -16.62 -17.39
N LEU A 84 0.83 -15.51 -16.74
CA LEU A 84 1.72 -15.51 -15.58
C LEU A 84 0.96 -15.75 -14.26
N ASN A 85 -0.37 -15.71 -14.29
CA ASN A 85 -1.15 -16.16 -13.15
C ASN A 85 -0.89 -17.64 -12.89
N PHE A 86 -0.80 -18.01 -11.61
CA PHE A 86 -0.72 -19.41 -11.24
C PHE A 86 -1.90 -20.17 -11.85
N SER A 87 -1.61 -21.32 -12.46
CA SER A 87 -2.64 -22.20 -12.98
C SER A 87 -3.48 -22.69 -11.81
N VAL A 88 -4.65 -22.08 -11.62
CA VAL A 88 -5.59 -22.57 -10.61
C VAL A 88 -6.16 -23.88 -11.13
N SER A 89 -5.56 -25.02 -10.78
CA SER A 89 -6.21 -26.32 -10.96
C SER A 89 -7.38 -26.35 -9.99
N THR A 90 -8.52 -25.85 -10.43
CA THR A 90 -9.74 -25.81 -9.62
C THR A 90 -10.34 -27.21 -9.63
N PHE A 91 -9.71 -28.13 -8.88
CA PHE A 91 -10.36 -29.38 -8.52
C PHE A 91 -11.55 -29.01 -7.62
N GLY A 92 -12.76 -29.03 -8.19
CA GLY A 92 -14.01 -28.83 -7.44
C GLY A 92 -14.64 -27.42 -7.46
N ARG A 93 -14.13 -26.43 -8.21
CA ARG A 93 -14.94 -25.22 -8.48
C ARG A 93 -15.65 -25.38 -9.81
N CYS A 94 -16.98 -25.49 -9.77
CA CYS A 94 -17.82 -25.40 -10.96
C CYS A 94 -17.45 -24.10 -11.71
N LYS A 95 -17.36 -24.19 -13.04
CA LYS A 95 -17.03 -23.10 -13.98
C LYS A 95 -17.83 -21.80 -13.79
N ASN A 96 -18.89 -21.85 -12.97
CA ASN A 96 -19.81 -20.75 -12.67
C ASN A 96 -19.89 -20.39 -11.17
N ALA A 97 -19.04 -20.93 -10.28
CA ALA A 97 -19.09 -20.62 -8.84
C ALA A 97 -18.87 -19.13 -8.51
N TRP A 98 -18.23 -18.40 -9.42
CA TRP A 98 -18.02 -16.95 -9.35
C TRP A 98 -19.15 -16.13 -9.99
N ARG A 99 -20.01 -16.77 -10.81
CA ARG A 99 -21.21 -16.12 -11.35
C ARG A 99 -22.22 -16.04 -10.21
N ARG A 100 -22.13 -14.98 -9.41
CA ARG A 100 -23.31 -14.53 -8.68
C ARG A 100 -24.28 -14.04 -9.74
N GLU A 101 -25.35 -14.79 -9.97
CA GLU A 101 -26.51 -14.26 -10.68
C GLU A 101 -26.92 -12.96 -9.99
N ASN A 102 -27.32 -11.96 -10.77
CA ASN A 102 -27.69 -10.66 -10.23
C ASN A 102 -28.87 -10.83 -9.27
N SER A 103 -28.60 -10.70 -7.96
CA SER A 103 -29.59 -10.93 -6.91
C SER A 103 -30.50 -9.72 -6.66
N LEU A 104 -30.35 -8.64 -7.42
CA LEU A 104 -31.15 -7.43 -7.29
C LEU A 104 -32.39 -7.49 -8.18
N CYS A 105 -33.53 -7.02 -7.68
CA CYS A 105 -34.71 -6.81 -8.53
C CYS A 105 -34.48 -5.65 -9.51
N ASN A 106 -35.32 -5.53 -10.55
CA ASN A 106 -35.21 -4.48 -11.57
C ASN A 106 -35.12 -3.06 -10.97
N LYS A 107 -35.89 -2.80 -9.90
CA LYS A 107 -35.87 -1.51 -9.19
C LYS A 107 -34.51 -1.26 -8.53
N CYS A 108 -33.97 -2.25 -7.83
CA CYS A 108 -32.66 -2.14 -7.17
C CYS A 108 -31.53 -1.97 -8.19
N ASN A 109 -31.58 -2.67 -9.33
CA ASN A 109 -30.63 -2.48 -10.42
C ASN A 109 -30.65 -1.05 -10.98
N ARG A 110 -31.85 -0.52 -11.25
CA ARG A 110 -31.99 0.87 -11.70
C ARG A 110 -31.45 1.86 -10.67
N ASN A 111 -31.74 1.65 -9.39
CA ASN A 111 -31.23 2.51 -8.32
C ASN A 111 -29.70 2.43 -8.20
N GLN A 112 -29.12 1.24 -8.34
CA GLN A 112 -27.67 1.07 -8.34
C GLN A 112 -27.04 1.83 -9.51
N GLN A 113 -27.61 1.70 -10.71
CA GLN A 113 -27.13 2.43 -11.88
C GLN A 113 -27.18 3.95 -11.67
N LEU A 114 -28.29 4.48 -11.14
CA LEU A 114 -28.42 5.91 -10.83
C LEU A 114 -27.37 6.37 -9.82
N LYS A 115 -27.12 5.60 -8.75
CA LYS A 115 -26.07 5.92 -7.78
C LYS A 115 -24.68 5.95 -8.40
N VAL A 116 -24.36 4.99 -9.26
CA VAL A 116 -23.07 4.96 -9.98
C VAL A 116 -22.94 6.16 -10.91
N GLU A 117 -23.99 6.51 -11.65
CA GLU A 117 -24.00 7.69 -12.52
C GLU A 117 -23.88 9.00 -11.75
N GLN A 118 -24.48 9.11 -10.56
CA GLN A 118 -24.33 10.27 -9.68
C GLN A 118 -22.91 10.37 -9.15
N LEU A 119 -22.36 9.29 -8.59
CA LEU A 119 -20.98 9.26 -8.08
C LEU A 119 -19.95 9.59 -9.17
N ALA A 120 -20.15 9.11 -10.40
CA ALA A 120 -19.24 9.41 -11.51
C ALA A 120 -19.28 10.89 -11.96
N LYS A 121 -20.37 11.62 -11.67
CA LYS A 121 -20.52 13.05 -11.96
C LYS A 121 -20.15 13.94 -10.79
N PHE A 122 -19.99 13.37 -9.60
CA PHE A 122 -19.61 14.10 -8.41
C PHE A 122 -18.22 14.69 -8.57
N VAL A 123 -18.09 15.97 -8.26
CA VAL A 123 -16.81 16.67 -8.18
C VAL A 123 -16.84 17.42 -6.85
N PRO A 124 -15.93 17.12 -5.91
CA PRO A 124 -15.90 17.81 -4.62
C PRO A 124 -15.55 19.29 -4.83
N LEU A 125 -16.14 20.16 -4.01
CA LEU A 125 -15.71 21.55 -3.84
C LEU A 125 -14.32 21.61 -3.19
N SER A 126 -14.03 20.67 -2.29
CA SER A 126 -12.73 20.50 -1.65
C SER A 126 -12.38 19.02 -1.50
N GLU A 127 -11.27 18.58 -2.09
CA GLU A 127 -10.74 17.21 -1.97
C GLU A 127 -10.58 16.76 -0.51
N ARG A 128 -10.26 17.70 0.40
CA ARG A 128 -10.11 17.39 1.84
C ARG A 128 -11.42 17.03 2.53
N ASN A 129 -12.55 17.38 1.93
CA ASN A 129 -13.89 17.14 2.46
C ASN A 129 -14.69 16.16 1.58
N TYR A 130 -14.03 15.46 0.65
CA TYR A 130 -14.69 14.55 -0.30
C TYR A 130 -15.72 13.64 0.40
N ASP A 131 -15.32 12.98 1.49
CA ASP A 131 -16.19 12.03 2.21
C ASP A 131 -17.44 12.69 2.80
N ALA A 132 -17.33 13.92 3.31
CA ALA A 132 -18.47 14.64 3.85
C ALA A 132 -19.37 15.17 2.72
N GLU A 133 -18.78 15.66 1.63
CA GLU A 133 -19.52 16.25 0.51
C GLU A 133 -20.27 15.18 -0.30
N VAL A 134 -19.67 14.00 -0.50
CA VAL A 134 -20.27 12.90 -1.27
C VAL A 134 -21.48 12.28 -0.55
N GLU A 135 -21.53 12.32 0.79
CA GLU A 135 -22.70 11.88 1.55
C GLU A 135 -23.93 12.79 1.38
N HIS A 136 -23.70 14.06 1.00
CA HIS A 136 -24.75 15.07 0.83
C HIS A 136 -25.13 15.32 -0.65
N PHE A 137 -24.53 14.58 -1.60
CA PHE A 137 -24.73 14.70 -3.04
C PHE A 137 -25.74 13.68 -3.59
#